data_AF-A0A3T0RRQ5-F1
#
_entry.id   AF-A0A3T0RRQ5-F1
#
_cell.length_a   1.000
_cell.length_b   1.000
_cell.length_c   1.000
_cell.angle_alpha   90.00
_cell.angle_beta   90.00
_cell.angle_gamma   90.00
#
_symmetry.space_group_name_H-M   'P 1'
#
loop_
_entity.id
_entity.type
_entity.pdbx_description
1 polymer ?
#
loop_
_entity_poly.entity_id
_entity_poly.type
_entity_poly.pdbx_seq_one_letter_code
_entity_poly.pdbx_strand_id
1 'polypeptide(L)'
;MMIVMGNGSSFLGRYLGQYYFAVANTVGVNTTWNFFSPDPAHIMYIHYIIHFDDEYGNPTQESKEFFYPEQKDGSDFSMNVRRHNYMMRFIAIDPARVNQFFVPWVCKQNPGATKVQFGLILNRIPSLDKVITLQGTPYSDLLTTEELNPNVFNCPR
;
A
#
# COMPACT_ATOMS: atom_id res chain seq x y z
N MET A 1 23.98 -14.24 -12.99
CA MET A 1 22.88 -14.39 -13.96
C MET A 1 21.74 -13.50 -13.50
N MET A 2 21.34 -12.51 -14.30
CA MET A 2 20.26 -11.59 -13.98
C MET A 2 19.03 -12.00 -14.80
N ILE A 3 17.93 -12.33 -14.13
CA ILE A 3 16.67 -12.71 -14.78
C ILE A 3 15.81 -11.44 -14.81
N VAL A 4 15.57 -10.91 -16.01
CA VAL A 4 14.72 -9.74 -16.24
C VAL A 4 13.42 -10.23 -16.88
N MET A 5 12.30 -10.13 -16.18
CA MET A 5 10.99 -10.32 -16.82
C MET A 5 10.53 -9.04 -17.49
N GLY A 6 9.95 -9.21 -18.69
CA GLY A 6 9.32 -8.11 -19.43
C GLY A 6 8.17 -7.50 -18.63
N ASN A 7 7.98 -6.19 -18.79
CA ASN A 7 6.89 -5.45 -18.18
C ASN A 7 5.55 -6.18 -18.42
N GLY A 8 4.87 -6.60 -17.35
CA GLY A 8 3.59 -7.33 -17.44
C GLY A 8 2.45 -6.56 -18.10
N SER A 9 2.59 -5.23 -18.22
CA SER A 9 1.65 -4.38 -18.98
C SER A 9 1.94 -4.31 -20.48
N SER A 10 3.10 -4.80 -20.93
CA SER A 10 3.42 -4.90 -22.36
C SER A 10 2.61 -5.99 -23.05
N PHE A 11 2.39 -5.85 -24.36
CA PHE A 11 1.67 -6.85 -25.16
C PHE A 11 2.29 -8.25 -25.04
N LEU A 12 3.62 -8.33 -25.14
CA LEU A 12 4.38 -9.58 -24.98
C LEU A 12 4.19 -10.17 -23.57
N GLY A 13 4.20 -9.32 -22.55
CA GLY A 13 4.00 -9.73 -21.16
C GLY A 13 2.59 -10.27 -20.89
N ARG A 14 1.55 -9.69 -21.51
CA ARG A 14 0.17 -10.19 -21.41
C ARG A 14 -0.03 -11.53 -22.11
N TYR A 15 0.57 -11.70 -23.29
CA TYR A 15 0.42 -12.91 -24.09
C TYR A 15 1.15 -14.12 -23.47
N LEU A 16 2.39 -13.90 -23.03
CA LEU A 16 3.23 -14.95 -22.47
C LEU A 16 3.02 -15.14 -20.96
N GLY A 17 2.40 -14.17 -20.28
CA GLY A 17 2.23 -14.13 -18.81
C GLY A 17 1.55 -15.36 -18.23
N GLN A 18 0.59 -15.96 -18.96
CA GLN A 18 -0.09 -17.19 -18.55
C GLN A 18 0.86 -18.37 -18.29
N TYR A 19 2.02 -18.42 -18.96
CA TYR A 19 2.98 -19.51 -18.82
C TYR A 19 4.00 -19.26 -17.72
N TYR A 20 4.40 -18.00 -17.50
CA TYR A 20 5.49 -17.69 -16.59
C TYR A 20 5.05 -17.01 -15.30
N PHE A 21 3.85 -16.45 -15.17
CA PHE A 21 3.45 -15.74 -13.95
C PHE A 21 3.33 -16.66 -12.73
N ALA A 22 2.85 -17.90 -12.90
CA ALA A 22 2.77 -18.85 -11.79
C ALA A 22 4.16 -19.16 -11.21
N VAL A 23 5.14 -19.39 -12.08
CA VAL A 23 6.54 -19.61 -11.68
C VAL A 23 7.16 -18.31 -11.17
N ALA A 24 6.87 -17.18 -11.80
CA ALA A 24 7.42 -15.89 -11.40
C ALA A 24 6.93 -15.43 -10.01
N ASN A 25 5.69 -15.76 -9.66
CA ASN A 25 5.12 -15.49 -8.34
C ASN A 25 5.79 -16.33 -7.26
N THR A 26 6.11 -17.60 -7.53
CA THR A 26 6.75 -18.47 -6.53
C THR A 26 8.19 -18.06 -6.24
N VAL A 27 8.93 -17.58 -7.24
CA VAL A 27 10.29 -17.02 -7.04
C VAL A 27 10.31 -15.51 -6.76
N GLY A 28 9.15 -14.86 -6.61
CA GLY A 28 9.05 -13.43 -6.30
C GLY A 28 9.59 -12.49 -7.38
N VAL A 29 9.72 -12.99 -8.62
CA VAL A 29 10.27 -12.27 -9.79
C VAL A 29 9.19 -11.74 -10.74
N ASN A 30 7.89 -11.95 -10.46
CA ASN A 30 6.78 -11.26 -11.15
C ASN A 30 7.00 -9.74 -11.19
N THR A 31 7.59 -9.20 -10.12
CA THR A 31 7.83 -7.79 -9.91
C THR A 31 9.25 -7.35 -10.29
N THR A 32 10.03 -8.12 -11.06
CA THR A 32 11.41 -7.71 -11.43
C THR A 32 11.45 -6.37 -12.15
N TRP A 33 10.42 -6.02 -12.91
CA TRP A 33 10.37 -4.70 -13.55
C TRP A 33 10.25 -3.56 -12.52
N ASN A 34 9.61 -3.77 -11.36
CA ASN A 34 9.64 -2.80 -10.25
C ASN A 34 11.04 -2.68 -9.60
N PHE A 35 11.87 -3.72 -9.72
CA PHE A 35 13.25 -3.71 -9.22
C PHE A 35 14.19 -2.88 -10.11
N PHE A 36 13.95 -2.84 -11.43
CA PHE A 36 14.79 -2.12 -12.41
C PHE A 36 14.21 -0.79 -12.90
N SER A 37 12.89 -0.64 -12.96
CA SER A 37 12.20 0.64 -13.08
C SER A 37 11.49 0.91 -11.76
N PRO A 38 12.10 1.67 -10.84
CA PRO A 38 11.45 2.04 -9.59
C PRO A 38 10.24 2.96 -9.79
N ASP A 39 9.89 3.26 -11.04
CA ASP A 39 8.76 4.07 -11.43
C ASP A 39 7.96 3.36 -12.55
N PRO A 40 6.62 3.28 -12.49
CA PRO A 40 5.75 3.87 -11.50
C PRO A 40 5.16 2.76 -10.61
N ALA A 41 5.78 2.59 -9.45
CA ALA A 41 5.24 1.75 -8.41
C ALA A 41 4.16 2.56 -7.66
N HIS A 42 2.89 2.12 -7.71
CA HIS A 42 1.78 2.71 -6.91
C HIS A 42 2.23 3.05 -5.48
N ILE A 43 1.99 4.30 -5.07
CA ILE A 43 2.28 4.73 -3.70
C ILE A 43 1.09 4.29 -2.84
N MET A 44 1.39 3.54 -1.78
CA MET A 44 0.39 3.08 -0.82
C MET A 44 0.67 3.68 0.53
N TYR A 45 -0.39 4.16 1.16
CA TYR A 45 -0.36 4.66 2.52
C TYR A 45 -1.32 3.84 3.37
N ILE A 46 -0.91 3.55 4.59
CA ILE A 46 -1.82 3.06 5.61
C ILE A 46 -2.38 4.28 6.31
N HIS A 47 -3.69 4.43 6.23
CA HIS A 47 -4.44 5.34 7.07
C HIS A 47 -4.96 4.53 8.26
N TYR A 48 -4.64 4.93 9.48
CA TYR A 48 -5.16 4.24 10.66
C TYR A 48 -5.68 5.22 11.70
N ILE A 49 -6.82 4.85 12.29
CA ILE A 49 -7.51 5.62 13.31
C ILE A 49 -7.50 4.81 14.59
N ILE A 50 -7.00 5.40 15.66
CA ILE A 50 -6.96 4.78 16.97
C ILE A 50 -8.17 5.25 17.77
N HIS A 51 -9.00 4.29 18.18
CA HIS A 51 -10.18 4.50 19.01
C HIS A 51 -9.88 4.10 20.46
N PHE A 52 -10.21 5.00 21.38
CA PHE A 52 -10.09 4.82 22.82
C PHE A 52 -11.51 4.66 23.38
N ASP A 53 -11.98 3.43 23.47
CA ASP A 53 -13.32 3.11 23.96
C ASP A 53 -13.24 2.55 25.38
N ASP A 54 -14.08 3.03 26.29
CA ASP A 54 -14.31 2.42 27.61
C ASP A 54 -15.05 1.07 27.50
N GLU A 55 -15.14 0.30 28.59
CA GLU A 55 -15.85 -0.99 28.65
C GLU A 55 -17.33 -0.93 28.21
N TYR A 56 -17.92 0.27 28.20
CA TYR A 56 -19.29 0.54 27.75
C TYR A 56 -19.39 1.11 26.32
N GLY A 57 -18.27 1.21 25.59
CA GLY A 57 -18.24 1.68 24.21
C GLY A 57 -18.36 3.21 24.05
N ASN A 58 -18.16 3.97 25.12
CA ASN A 58 -18.09 5.43 25.05
C ASN A 58 -16.65 5.87 24.75
N PRO A 59 -16.44 6.87 23.86
CA PRO A 59 -15.11 7.37 23.55
C PRO A 59 -14.52 8.11 24.75
N THR A 60 -13.44 7.61 25.32
CA THR A 60 -12.73 8.20 26.47
C THR A 60 -11.79 9.32 26.02
N GLN A 61 -11.32 9.28 24.76
CA GLN A 61 -10.46 10.30 24.14
C GLN A 61 -10.83 10.52 22.68
N GLU A 62 -10.47 11.69 22.13
CA GLU A 62 -10.59 11.96 20.70
C GLU A 62 -9.75 10.96 19.89
N SER A 63 -10.35 10.40 18.85
CA SER A 63 -9.71 9.46 17.93
C SER A 63 -8.54 10.14 17.23
N LYS A 64 -7.36 9.50 17.25
CA LYS A 64 -6.17 10.02 16.58
C LYS A 64 -6.00 9.36 15.23
N GLU A 65 -5.91 10.19 14.19
CA GLU A 65 -5.68 9.77 12.82
C GLU A 65 -4.20 9.88 12.48
N PHE A 66 -3.65 8.82 11.91
CA PHE A 66 -2.25 8.76 11.50
C PHE A 66 -2.12 8.15 10.11
N PHE A 67 -1.06 8.57 9.41
CA PHE A 67 -0.64 8.01 8.13
C PHE A 67 0.72 7.36 8.28
N TYR A 68 0.89 6.20 7.67
CA TYR A 68 2.17 5.52 7.59
C TYR A 68 2.47 5.15 6.13
N PRO A 69 3.64 5.53 5.58
CA PRO A 69 4.63 6.45 6.15
C PRO A 69 4.09 7.89 6.31
N GLU A 70 4.71 8.70 7.18
CA GLU A 70 4.28 10.06 7.52
C GLU A 70 4.35 11.06 6.35
N GLN A 71 5.18 10.78 5.33
CA GLN A 71 5.29 11.62 4.14
C GLN A 71 4.12 11.38 3.19
N LYS A 72 3.18 12.32 3.15
CA LYS A 72 2.00 12.26 2.27
C LYS A 72 2.31 12.67 0.83
N ASP A 73 3.29 13.55 0.61
CA ASP A 73 3.55 14.16 -0.70
C ASP A 73 5.03 14.07 -1.11
N GLY A 74 5.27 13.44 -2.25
CA GLY A 74 6.56 13.47 -2.95
C GLY A 74 7.01 12.12 -3.48
N SER A 75 7.38 12.08 -4.75
CA SER A 75 8.22 11.02 -5.31
C SER A 75 9.63 11.18 -4.75
N ASP A 76 9.84 10.84 -3.48
CA ASP A 76 11.18 10.81 -2.92
C ASP A 76 11.92 9.59 -3.49
N PHE A 77 12.98 9.86 -4.26
CA PHE A 77 13.86 8.84 -4.84
C PHE A 77 14.77 8.20 -3.79
N SER A 78 14.71 8.64 -2.54
CA SER A 78 15.49 8.07 -1.45
C SER A 78 15.19 6.57 -1.29
N MET A 79 16.26 5.79 -1.11
CA MET A 79 16.13 4.33 -0.93
C MET A 79 15.32 3.96 0.31
N ASN A 80 15.34 4.81 1.34
CA ASN A 80 14.62 4.54 2.59
C ASN A 80 13.11 4.61 2.40
N VAL A 81 12.62 5.62 1.67
CA VAL A 81 11.19 5.75 1.34
C VAL A 81 10.74 4.61 0.44
N ARG A 82 11.55 4.23 -0.55
CA ARG A 82 11.27 3.07 -1.41
C ARG A 82 11.17 1.77 -0.61
N ARG A 83 12.10 1.50 0.31
CA ARG A 83 12.06 0.31 1.18
C ARG A 83 10.79 0.29 2.03
N HIS A 84 10.39 1.43 2.59
CA HIS A 84 9.11 1.55 3.30
C HIS A 84 7.95 1.21 2.37
N ASN A 85 7.85 1.82 1.19
CA ASN A 85 6.76 1.54 0.24
C ASN A 85 6.66 0.05 -0.17
N TYR A 86 7.78 -0.66 -0.28
CA TYR A 86 7.78 -2.11 -0.53
C TYR A 86 7.28 -2.91 0.68
N MET A 87 7.71 -2.56 1.89
CA MET A 87 7.21 -3.18 3.11
C MET A 87 5.70 -2.97 3.26
N MET A 88 5.23 -1.76 2.93
CA MET A 88 3.81 -1.39 2.98
C MET A 88 2.96 -2.25 2.07
N ARG A 89 3.42 -2.53 0.84
CA ARG A 89 2.78 -3.50 -0.06
C ARG A 89 2.63 -4.86 0.60
N PHE A 90 3.71 -5.36 1.18
CA PHE A 90 3.72 -6.68 1.78
C PHE A 90 2.74 -6.80 2.96
N ILE A 91 2.60 -5.74 3.76
CA ILE A 91 1.66 -5.67 4.88
C ILE A 91 0.22 -5.50 4.38
N ALA A 92 0.00 -4.63 3.40
CA ALA A 92 -1.32 -4.30 2.87
C ALA A 92 -2.00 -5.43 2.08
N ILE A 93 -1.24 -6.36 1.51
CA ILE A 93 -1.78 -7.49 0.73
C ILE A 93 -2.59 -8.45 1.60
N ASP A 94 -2.26 -8.59 2.89
CA ASP A 94 -2.85 -9.60 3.75
C ASP A 94 -3.32 -8.99 5.08
N PRO A 95 -4.64 -8.91 5.33
CA PRO A 95 -5.18 -8.33 6.55
C PRO A 95 -4.77 -9.12 7.81
N ALA A 96 -4.41 -10.40 7.69
CA ALA A 96 -3.91 -11.18 8.81
C ALA A 96 -2.56 -10.65 9.31
N ARG A 97 -1.70 -10.17 8.40
CA ARG A 97 -0.39 -9.60 8.76
C ARG A 97 -0.54 -8.27 9.46
N VAL A 98 -1.51 -7.46 9.03
CA VAL A 98 -1.87 -6.21 9.72
C VAL A 98 -2.25 -6.51 11.17
N ASN A 99 -3.11 -7.49 11.39
CA ASN A 99 -3.55 -7.89 12.73
C ASN A 99 -2.41 -8.47 13.61
N GLN A 100 -1.47 -9.21 13.02
CA GLN A 100 -0.39 -9.86 13.77
C GLN A 100 0.81 -8.95 14.07
N PHE A 101 1.15 -8.04 13.16
CA PHE A 101 2.36 -7.21 13.27
C PHE A 101 2.05 -5.74 13.53
N PHE A 102 1.16 -5.16 12.72
CA PHE A 102 0.93 -3.72 12.72
C PHE A 102 0.07 -3.29 13.92
N VAL A 103 -1.07 -3.96 14.15
CA VAL A 103 -1.99 -3.65 15.24
C VAL A 103 -1.30 -3.71 16.62
N PRO A 104 -0.56 -4.78 16.98
CA PRO A 104 0.08 -4.84 18.30
C PRO A 104 1.19 -3.81 18.47
N TRP A 105 1.88 -3.43 17.38
CA TRP A 105 2.88 -2.37 17.42
C TRP A 105 2.23 -1.00 17.69
N VAL A 106 1.14 -0.67 17.00
CA VAL A 106 0.39 0.59 17.22
C VAL A 106 -0.19 0.65 18.63
N CYS A 107 -0.79 -0.45 19.11
CA CYS A 107 -1.39 -0.52 20.45
C CYS A 107 -0.32 -0.41 21.56
N LYS A 108 0.91 -0.90 21.35
CA LYS A 108 2.02 -0.72 22.29
C LYS A 108 2.50 0.73 22.39
N GLN A 109 2.45 1.47 21.29
CA GLN A 109 2.83 2.89 21.29
C GLN A 109 1.77 3.79 21.92
N ASN A 110 0.51 3.35 21.94
CA ASN A 110 -0.63 4.11 22.43
C ASN A 110 -1.33 3.37 23.58
N PRO A 111 -0.80 3.47 24.82
CA PRO A 111 -1.42 2.82 25.97
C PRO A 111 -2.84 3.34 26.18
N GLY A 112 -3.82 2.43 26.24
CA GLY A 112 -5.25 2.73 26.35
C GLY A 112 -6.04 2.59 25.04
N ALA A 113 -5.39 2.29 23.90
CA ALA A 113 -6.09 2.02 22.66
C ALA A 113 -6.94 0.74 22.76
N THR A 114 -8.21 0.83 22.35
CA THR A 114 -9.15 -0.31 22.39
C THR A 114 -9.31 -0.93 21.01
N LYS A 115 -9.45 -0.09 19.97
CA LYS A 115 -9.60 -0.53 18.58
C LYS A 115 -8.74 0.31 17.65
N VAL A 116 -8.27 -0.33 16.58
CA VAL A 116 -7.55 0.33 15.49
C VAL A 116 -8.33 0.06 14.21
N GLN A 117 -8.82 1.14 13.60
CA GLN A 117 -9.40 1.09 12.27
C GLN A 117 -8.30 1.33 11.25
N PHE A 118 -8.23 0.49 10.22
CA PHE A 118 -7.17 0.46 9.24
C PHE A 118 -7.77 0.59 7.85
N GLY A 119 -7.44 1.67 7.14
CA GLY A 119 -7.74 1.89 5.73
C GLY A 119 -6.46 1.90 4.89
N LEU A 120 -6.51 1.34 3.69
CA LEU A 120 -5.41 1.43 2.74
C LEU A 120 -5.76 2.48 1.68
N ILE A 121 -4.90 3.48 1.55
CA ILE A 121 -5.01 4.51 0.51
C ILE A 121 -4.03 4.15 -0.60
N LEU A 122 -4.55 3.91 -1.80
CA LEU A 122 -3.76 3.57 -2.97
C LEU A 122 -3.84 4.69 -4.00
N ASN A 123 -2.70 5.31 -4.30
CA ASN A 123 -2.59 6.24 -5.42
C ASN A 123 -2.33 5.44 -6.69
N ARG A 124 -3.38 5.27 -7.49
CA ARG A 124 -3.35 4.51 -8.73
C ARG A 124 -2.76 5.36 -9.85
N ILE A 125 -1.74 4.81 -10.51
CA ILE A 125 -1.11 5.45 -11.66
C ILE A 125 -2.02 5.21 -12.87
N PRO A 126 -2.34 6.26 -13.64
CA PRO A 126 -3.18 6.12 -14.81
C PRO A 126 -2.53 5.17 -15.82
N SER A 127 -3.36 4.40 -16.54
CA SER A 127 -2.87 3.59 -17.65
C SER A 127 -2.35 4.49 -18.77
N LEU A 128 -1.39 3.98 -19.56
CA LEU A 128 -0.82 4.72 -20.68
C LEU A 128 -1.91 5.22 -21.65
N ASP A 129 -2.94 4.40 -21.90
CA ASP A 129 -4.08 4.76 -22.74
C ASP A 129 -4.80 6.01 -22.23
N LYS A 130 -5.05 6.11 -20.91
CA LYS A 130 -5.69 7.30 -20.29
C LYS A 130 -4.83 8.54 -20.47
N VAL A 131 -3.51 8.43 -20.28
CA VAL A 131 -2.57 9.54 -20.44
C VAL A 131 -2.54 10.03 -21.89
N ILE A 132 -2.56 9.12 -22.86
CA ILE A 132 -2.58 9.46 -24.29
C ILE A 132 -3.90 10.15 -24.68
N THR A 133 -5.04 9.72 -24.12
CA THR A 133 -6.34 10.35 -24.39
C THR A 133 -6.50 11.71 -23.74
N LEU A 134 -5.79 11.99 -22.64
CA LEU A 134 -5.94 13.18 -21.79
C LEU A 134 -4.66 14.02 -21.76
N GLN A 135 -4.02 14.21 -22.92
CA GLN A 135 -2.74 14.93 -23.06
C GLN A 135 -2.75 16.40 -22.58
N GLY A 136 -3.93 17.00 -22.35
CA GLY A 136 -4.09 18.39 -21.92
C GLY A 136 -4.33 18.60 -20.42
N THR A 137 -4.54 17.53 -19.64
CA THR A 137 -4.77 17.64 -18.19
C THR A 137 -3.46 17.50 -17.42
N PRO A 138 -3.27 18.25 -16.32
CA PRO A 138 -2.09 18.07 -15.48
C PRO A 138 -2.09 16.65 -14.89
N TYR A 139 -0.90 16.06 -14.81
CA TYR A 139 -0.73 14.65 -14.41
C TYR A 139 -1.27 14.35 -13.01
N SER A 140 -1.26 15.32 -12.09
CA SER A 140 -1.85 15.22 -10.75
C SER A 140 -3.32 14.80 -10.78
N ASP A 141 -4.06 15.29 -11.76
CA ASP A 141 -5.51 15.10 -11.85
C ASP A 141 -5.86 13.73 -12.45
N LEU A 142 -4.86 13.07 -13.06
CA LEU A 142 -4.97 11.71 -13.57
C LEU A 142 -4.68 10.66 -12.49
N LEU A 143 -4.10 11.06 -11.36
CA LEU A 143 -3.89 10.17 -10.22
C LEU A 143 -5.23 9.92 -9.53
N THR A 144 -5.60 8.66 -9.41
CA THR A 144 -6.84 8.26 -8.72
C THR A 144 -6.47 7.70 -7.35
N THR A 145 -6.92 8.35 -6.29
CA THR A 145 -6.77 7.85 -4.92
C THR A 145 -7.96 6.96 -4.60
N GLU A 146 -7.70 5.67 -4.43
CA GLU A 146 -8.69 4.68 -4.01
C GLU A 146 -8.46 4.34 -2.54
N GLU A 147 -9.49 4.48 -1.70
CA GLU A 147 -9.49 3.97 -0.32
C GLU A 147 -10.11 2.57 -0.29
N LEU A 148 -9.33 1.58 0.11
CA LEU A 148 -9.79 0.20 0.27
C LEU A 148 -10.34 0.00 1.69
N ASN A 149 -11.50 -0.67 1.75
CA ASN A 149 -12.39 -0.76 2.91
C ASN A 149 -11.68 -0.83 4.27
N PRO A 150 -12.09 0.02 5.24
CA PRO A 150 -11.44 0.05 6.53
C PRO A 150 -11.79 -1.19 7.35
N ASN A 151 -10.78 -1.98 7.72
CA ASN A 151 -10.92 -3.09 8.65
C ASN A 151 -10.75 -2.59 10.09
N VAL A 152 -11.61 -3.03 11.01
CA VAL A 152 -11.51 -2.70 12.43
C VAL A 152 -10.90 -3.89 13.16
N PHE A 153 -9.79 -3.64 13.86
CA PHE A 153 -9.08 -4.64 14.66
C PHE A 153 -9.12 -4.25 16.14
N ASN A 154 -9.30 -5.23 17.01
CA ASN A 154 -9.22 -5.01 18.45
C ASN A 154 -7.76 -5.04 18.89
N CYS A 155 -7.36 -4.14 19.81
CA CYS A 155 -6.05 -4.22 20.42
C CYS A 155 -5.95 -5.48 21.31
N PRO A 156 -4.88 -6.28 21.20
CA PRO A 156 -4.64 -7.36 22.15
C PRO A 156 -4.34 -6.73 23.52
N ARG A 157 -5.12 -7.11 24.55
CA ARG A 157 -4.88 -6.73 25.95
C ARG A 157 -3.69 -7.50 26.52
#